data_AF-A0A225MYJ7-F1
#
_entry.id   AF-A0A225MYJ7-F1
#
_cell.length_a   1.000
_cell.length_b   1.000
_cell.length_c   1.000
_cell.angle_alpha   90.00
_cell.angle_beta   90.00
_cell.angle_gamma   90.00
#
_symmetry.space_group_name_H-M   'P 1'
#
loop_
_entity.id
_entity.type
_entity.pdbx_description
1 polymer ?
#
loop_
_entity_poly.entity_id
_entity_poly.type
_entity_poly.pdbx_seq_one_letter_code
_entity_poly.pdbx_strand_id
1 'polypeptide(L)'
;MSDEELLRLVDRVVDQYDGNLDELESAVGMLMLGRYYGWRVLLLVHSPNTVRKYQKILGLKSLKDVLPEVGMLAHRSDAWRLVEGTRNFWKAVRGQIGGVRSPRVDKSP
;
A
#
# COMPACT_ATOMS: atom_id res chain seq x y z
N MET A 1 -2.02 -9.02 -12.70
CA MET A 1 -1.02 -8.31 -13.51
C MET A 1 0.32 -9.02 -13.35
N SER A 2 1.04 -9.25 -14.43
CA SER A 2 2.41 -9.79 -14.37
C SER A 2 3.40 -8.71 -13.94
N ASP A 3 4.60 -9.12 -13.53
CA ASP A 3 5.66 -8.18 -13.17
C ASP A 3 6.06 -7.29 -14.36
N GLU A 4 6.07 -7.84 -15.58
CA GLU A 4 6.38 -7.09 -16.79
C GLU A 4 5.33 -6.03 -17.10
N GLU A 5 4.04 -6.36 -16.96
CA GLU A 5 2.94 -5.40 -17.15
C GLU A 5 3.02 -4.27 -16.12
N LEU A 6 3.40 -4.58 -14.88
CA LEU A 6 3.55 -3.60 -13.82
C LEU A 6 4.72 -2.65 -14.09
N LEU A 7 5.87 -3.17 -14.55
CA LEU A 7 7.00 -2.34 -14.94
C LEU A 7 6.66 -1.42 -16.13
N ARG A 8 5.98 -1.93 -17.15
CA ARG A 8 5.50 -1.10 -18.28
C ARG A 8 4.52 -0.01 -17.84
N LEU A 9 3.73 -0.25 -16.80
CA LEU A 9 2.89 0.78 -16.19
C LEU A 9 3.75 1.85 -15.53
N VAL A 10 4.76 1.46 -14.75
CA VAL A 10 5.69 2.39 -14.10
C VAL A 10 6.42 3.24 -15.14
N ASP A 11 7.00 2.63 -16.17
CA ASP A 11 7.72 3.34 -17.23
C ASP A 11 6.84 4.41 -17.88
N ARG A 12 5.59 4.06 -18.20
CA ARG A 12 4.62 5.00 -18.79
C ARG A 12 4.27 6.14 -17.84
N VAL A 13 4.04 5.84 -16.56
CA VAL A 13 3.71 6.87 -15.57
C VAL A 13 4.89 7.82 -15.40
N VAL A 14 6.12 7.31 -15.32
CA VAL A 14 7.33 8.13 -15.17
C VAL A 14 7.55 9.03 -16.38
N ASP A 15 7.42 8.50 -17.60
CA ASP A 15 7.60 9.25 -18.86
C ASP A 15 6.58 10.39 -19.01
N GLN A 16 5.36 10.18 -18.53
CA GLN A 16 4.24 11.13 -18.70
C GLN A 16 4.02 12.06 -17.51
N TYR A 17 4.68 11.83 -16.37
CA TYR A 17 4.41 12.57 -15.15
C TYR A 17 5.03 13.96 -15.19
N ASP A 18 4.17 14.97 -15.07
CA ASP A 18 4.54 16.36 -14.89
C ASP A 18 3.99 16.84 -13.53
N GLY A 19 4.88 16.97 -12.54
CA GLY A 19 4.50 17.25 -11.17
C GLY A 19 5.63 17.10 -10.16
N ASN A 20 5.29 16.90 -8.89
CA ASN A 20 6.27 16.76 -7.82
C ASN A 20 6.86 15.34 -7.80
N LEU A 21 8.16 15.23 -8.07
CA LEU A 21 8.88 13.95 -8.14
C LEU A 21 8.86 13.17 -6.82
N ASP A 22 8.80 13.82 -5.66
CA ASP A 22 8.69 13.14 -4.36
C ASP A 22 7.37 12.36 -4.25
N GLU A 23 6.30 12.90 -4.83
CA GLU A 23 5.00 12.24 -4.85
C GLU A 23 4.98 11.08 -5.85
N LEU A 24 5.65 11.24 -7.00
CA LEU A 24 5.83 10.17 -7.99
C LEU A 24 6.64 9.01 -7.39
N GLU A 25 7.79 9.30 -6.78
CA GLU A 25 8.64 8.30 -6.12
C GLU A 25 7.83 7.52 -5.07
N SER A 26 7.09 8.24 -4.23
CA SER A 26 6.26 7.61 -3.20
C SER A 26 5.15 6.74 -3.78
N ALA A 27 4.51 7.18 -4.86
CA ALA A 27 3.44 6.43 -5.54
C ALA A 27 3.99 5.15 -6.19
N VAL A 28 5.10 5.26 -6.93
CA VAL A 28 5.79 4.11 -7.53
C VAL A 28 6.28 3.15 -6.44
N GLY A 29 6.88 3.67 -5.36
CA GLY A 29 7.31 2.88 -4.21
C GLY A 29 6.15 2.11 -3.55
N MET A 30 4.99 2.75 -3.37
CA MET A 30 3.78 2.08 -2.87
C MET A 30 3.38 0.92 -3.79
N LEU A 31 3.39 1.11 -5.12
CA LEU A 31 3.05 0.05 -6.07
C LEU A 31 4.05 -1.11 -6.03
N MET A 32 5.35 -0.79 -6.03
CA MET A 32 6.43 -1.77 -6.04
C MET A 32 6.52 -2.57 -4.74
N LEU A 33 6.24 -1.98 -3.58
CA LEU A 33 6.09 -2.73 -2.33
C LEU A 33 4.77 -3.51 -2.30
N GLY A 34 3.71 -2.92 -2.86
CA GLY A 34 2.38 -3.52 -2.98
C GLY A 34 2.37 -4.89 -3.63
N ARG A 35 3.23 -5.17 -4.62
CA ARG A 35 3.29 -6.49 -5.28
C ARG A 35 3.69 -7.61 -4.31
N TYR A 36 4.48 -7.29 -3.28
CA TYR A 36 4.97 -8.26 -2.29
C TYR A 36 4.10 -8.31 -1.04
N TYR A 37 3.50 -7.20 -0.64
CA TYR A 37 2.73 -7.09 0.60
C TYR A 37 1.20 -7.20 0.37
N GLY A 38 0.72 -6.89 -0.83
CA GLY A 38 -0.69 -6.87 -1.18
C GLY A 38 -1.40 -5.57 -0.77
N TRP A 39 -2.55 -5.30 -1.40
CA TRP A 39 -3.26 -4.03 -1.20
C TRP A 39 -3.80 -3.86 0.22
N ARG A 40 -4.09 -4.95 0.94
CA ARG A 40 -4.58 -4.85 2.33
C ARG A 40 -3.55 -4.23 3.25
N VAL A 41 -2.28 -4.61 3.11
CA VAL A 41 -1.19 -4.04 3.91
C VAL A 41 -1.01 -2.56 3.59
N LEU A 42 -1.08 -2.18 2.31
CA LEU A 42 -0.97 -0.78 1.90
C LEU A 42 -2.07 0.10 2.54
N LEU A 43 -3.30 -0.40 2.68
CA LEU A 43 -4.39 0.31 3.36
C LEU A 43 -4.21 0.44 4.88
N LEU A 44 -3.34 -0.37 5.49
CA LEU A 44 -2.99 -0.25 6.91
C LEU A 44 -1.83 0.73 7.13
N VAL A 45 -0.96 0.87 6.14
CA VAL A 45 0.24 1.73 6.20
C VAL A 45 -0.06 3.17 5.79
N HIS A 46 -0.86 3.35 4.74
CA HIS A 46 -1.15 4.67 4.19
C HIS A 46 -2.57 5.13 4.53
N SER A 47 -2.72 6.43 4.75
CA SER A 47 -4.05 7.03 4.91
C SER A 47 -4.90 6.83 3.65
N PRO A 48 -6.24 6.79 3.76
CA PRO A 48 -7.11 6.71 2.58
C PRO A 48 -6.88 7.84 1.57
N ASN A 49 -6.50 9.04 2.04
CA ASN A 49 -6.22 10.18 1.15
C ASN A 49 -4.90 9.99 0.39
N THR A 50 -3.88 9.49 1.07
CA THR A 50 -2.59 9.13 0.46
C THR A 50 -2.77 8.07 -0.63
N VAL A 51 -3.51 7.01 -0.34
CA VAL A 51 -3.79 5.94 -1.30
C VAL A 51 -4.52 6.49 -2.54
N ARG A 52 -5.56 7.32 -2.35
CA ARG A 52 -6.27 7.96 -3.47
C ARG A 52 -5.36 8.86 -4.31
N LYS A 53 -4.50 9.65 -3.66
CA LYS A 53 -3.54 10.52 -4.35
C LYS A 53 -2.59 9.70 -5.22
N TYR A 54 -1.97 8.67 -4.64
CA TYR A 54 -1.02 7.83 -5.37
C TYR A 54 -1.68 7.01 -6.48
N GLN A 55 -2.90 6.51 -6.26
CA GLN A 55 -3.69 5.89 -7.33
C GLN A 55 -3.93 6.84 -8.51
N LYS A 56 -4.23 8.12 -8.24
CA LYS A 56 -4.41 9.13 -9.29
C LYS A 56 -3.11 9.36 -10.07
N ILE A 57 -1.98 9.49 -9.38
CA ILE A 57 -0.65 9.62 -9.99
C ILE A 57 -0.35 8.43 -10.91
N LEU A 58 -0.62 7.21 -10.43
CA LEU A 58 -0.38 5.97 -11.18
C LEU A 58 -1.42 5.69 -12.28
N GLY A 59 -2.46 6.52 -12.42
CA GLY A 59 -3.57 6.27 -13.36
C GLY A 59 -4.41 5.04 -13.02
N LEU A 60 -4.45 4.61 -11.75
CA LEU A 60 -5.14 3.41 -11.29
C LEU A 60 -6.52 3.73 -10.71
N LYS A 61 -7.54 2.97 -11.14
CA LYS A 61 -8.88 3.02 -10.52
C LYS A 61 -8.90 2.41 -9.12
N SER A 62 -8.18 1.31 -8.93
CA SER A 62 -8.10 0.59 -7.66
C SER A 62 -6.80 -0.20 -7.58
N LEU A 63 -6.17 -0.22 -6.39
CA LEU A 63 -5.02 -1.09 -6.12
C LEU A 63 -5.36 -2.59 -6.26
N LYS A 64 -6.63 -2.95 -6.04
CA LYS A 64 -7.12 -4.34 -6.14
C LYS A 64 -7.03 -4.90 -7.56
N ASP A 65 -6.98 -4.03 -8.55
CA ASP A 65 -6.96 -4.43 -9.96
C ASP A 65 -5.56 -4.89 -10.39
N VAL A 66 -4.52 -4.45 -9.65
CA VAL A 66 -3.12 -4.65 -10.03
C VAL A 66 -2.29 -5.37 -8.97
N LEU A 67 -2.76 -5.43 -7.72
CA LEU A 67 -2.05 -6.05 -6.59
C LEU A 67 -2.83 -7.23 -6.00
N PRO A 68 -2.12 -8.24 -5.44
CA PRO A 68 -2.78 -9.30 -4.69
C PRO A 68 -3.46 -8.75 -3.44
N GLU A 69 -4.46 -9.48 -2.92
CA GLU A 69 -5.14 -9.10 -1.68
C GLU A 69 -4.20 -9.13 -0.47
N VAL A 70 -3.50 -10.25 -0.30
CA VAL A 70 -2.43 -10.45 0.68
C VAL A 70 -1.23 -10.95 -0.09
N GLY A 71 -0.10 -10.24 -0.01
CA GLY A 71 1.12 -10.62 -0.70
C GLY A 71 1.98 -11.59 0.11
N MET A 72 2.94 -12.25 -0.55
CA MET A 72 3.81 -13.26 0.07
C MET A 72 4.61 -12.75 1.28
N LEU A 73 4.88 -11.45 1.36
CA LEU A 73 5.61 -10.82 2.46
C LEU A 73 4.70 -10.14 3.49
N ALA A 74 3.38 -10.25 3.38
CA ALA A 74 2.43 -9.59 4.30
C ALA A 74 2.70 -9.90 5.78
N HIS A 75 3.10 -11.14 6.09
CA HIS A 75 3.48 -11.60 7.44
C HIS A 75 4.61 -10.78 8.09
N ARG A 76 5.41 -10.04 7.29
CA ARG A 76 6.49 -9.18 7.81
C ARG A 76 6.00 -7.81 8.28
N SER A 77 4.75 -7.44 7.98
CA SER A 77 4.15 -6.17 8.42
C SER A 77 3.56 -6.29 9.82
N ASP A 78 4.02 -5.46 10.74
CA ASP A 78 3.49 -5.43 12.12
C ASP A 78 2.00 -5.08 12.13
N ALA A 79 1.59 -4.11 11.32
CA ALA A 79 0.19 -3.72 11.19
C ALA A 79 -0.67 -4.88 10.66
N TRP A 80 -0.15 -5.67 9.71
CA TRP A 80 -0.85 -6.86 9.22
C TRP A 80 -0.98 -7.93 10.30
N ARG A 81 0.12 -8.25 11.00
CA ARG A 81 0.14 -9.25 12.08
C ARG A 81 -0.87 -8.94 13.18
N LEU A 82 -1.15 -7.67 13.46
CA LEU A 82 -2.14 -7.25 14.46
C LEU A 82 -3.59 -7.50 14.04
N VAL A 83 -3.88 -7.58 12.73
CA VAL A 83 -5.26 -7.65 12.22
C VAL A 83 -5.57 -8.93 11.45
N GLU A 84 -4.56 -9.66 11.01
CA GLU A 84 -4.70 -10.98 10.38
C GLU A 84 -5.45 -11.94 11.32
N GLY A 85 -6.36 -12.74 10.76
CA GLY A 85 -7.23 -13.63 11.54
C GLY A 85 -8.34 -12.93 12.33
N THR A 86 -8.40 -11.59 12.34
CA THR A 86 -9.46 -10.84 13.02
C THR A 86 -10.56 -10.36 12.06
N ARG A 87 -11.76 -10.10 12.58
CA ARG A 87 -12.84 -9.42 11.83
C ARG A 87 -12.68 -7.88 11.80
N ASN A 88 -11.53 -7.36 12.26
CA ASN A 88 -11.35 -5.92 12.53
C ASN A 88 -10.57 -5.16 11.44
N PHE A 89 -10.25 -5.77 10.30
CA PHE A 89 -9.47 -5.12 9.23
C PHE A 89 -9.98 -3.72 8.85
N TRP A 90 -11.27 -3.58 8.52
CA TRP A 90 -11.82 -2.27 8.14
C TRP A 90 -11.89 -1.27 9.29
N LYS A 91 -11.95 -1.75 10.54
CA LYS A 91 -11.82 -0.87 11.72
C LYS A 91 -10.39 -0.36 11.83
N ALA A 92 -9.38 -1.19 11.58
CA ALA A 92 -7.98 -0.80 11.56
C ALA A 92 -7.69 0.25 10.48
N VAL A 93 -8.15 0.01 9.25
CA VAL A 93 -8.00 0.95 8.12
C VAL A 93 -8.66 2.31 8.42
N ARG A 94 -9.75 2.33 9.21
CA ARG A 94 -10.42 3.56 9.63
C ARG A 94 -9.83 4.19 10.91
N GLY A 95 -8.77 3.62 11.49
CA GLY A 95 -8.19 4.09 12.76
C GLY A 95 -9.12 3.91 13.96
N GLN A 96 -10.07 2.97 13.90
CA GLN A 96 -11.09 2.73 14.92
C GLN A 96 -10.69 1.64 15.93
N ILE A 97 -9.44 1.18 15.91
CA ILE A 97 -8.89 0.26 16.92
C ILE A 97 -8.24 1.10 18.02
N GLY A 98 -8.81 1.05 19.23
CA GLY A 98 -8.28 1.76 20.40
C GLY A 98 -6.93 1.18 20.85
N GLY A 99 -6.05 2.05 21.37
CA GLY A 99 -4.75 1.65 21.92
C GLY A 99 -3.57 1.67 20.92
N VAL A 100 -3.81 1.95 19.65
CA VAL A 100 -2.76 2.04 18.62
C VAL A 100 -2.71 3.48 18.09
N ARG A 101 -2.10 4.40 18.86
CA ARG A 101 -1.61 5.68 18.33
C ARG A 101 -0.10 5.49 18.12
N SER A 102 0.38 5.77 16.89
CA SER A 102 1.76 5.73 16.35
C SER A 102 2.88 6.17 17.35
N PRO A 103 4.21 5.97 17.14
CA PRO A 103 4.98 5.42 16.00
C PRO A 103 6.00 4.33 16.43
N ARG A 104 6.33 3.37 15.56
CA ARG A 104 7.22 2.21 15.85
C ARG A 104 6.62 1.24 16.88
N VAL A 105 6.25 0.07 16.38
CA VAL A 105 6.13 -1.11 17.23
C VAL A 105 7.56 -1.50 17.58
N ASP A 106 7.97 -1.29 18.83
CA ASP A 106 9.21 -1.88 19.31
C ASP A 106 9.04 -3.40 19.23
N LYS A 107 9.94 -4.02 18.46
CA LYS A 107 10.05 -5.48 18.44
C LYS A 107 10.49 -5.91 19.84
N SER A 108 9.62 -6.56 20.58
CA SER A 108 10.06 -7.38 21.71
C SER A 108 10.94 -8.53 21.18
N PRO A 109 12.00 -8.90 21.92
CA PRO A 109 13.06 -9.82 21.47
C PRO A 109 12.57 -11.22 21.11
#